data_AF-A0A940C3A9-F1
#
_entry.id   AF-A0A940C3A9-F1
#
_cell.length_a   1.000
_cell.length_b   1.000
_cell.length_c   1.000
_cell.angle_alpha   90.00
_cell.angle_beta   90.00
_cell.angle_gamma   90.00
#
_symmetry.space_group_name_H-M   'P 1'
#
loop_
_entity.id
_entity.type
_entity.pdbx_description
1 polymer ?
#
loop_
_entity_poly.entity_id
_entity_poly.type
_entity_poly.pdbx_seq_one_letter_code
_entity_poly.pdbx_strand_id
1 'polypeptide(L)'
;MESKSFWYRIKEFFGFNKMSPYEKAFHRDANIRSTFFMALIIIVLESWMIIRFIKKYVLTGQYATVELFFKYSKNYWLLLLIGVFMLIYSVLYTNNKISRSPYISTCLTIMFTGVCMYFGWKVSESDFSKGRMILCFLTMVLYAACLLIWRP
;
A
#
# COMPACT_ATOMS: atom_id res chain seq x y z
N MET A 1 32.55 29.14 -17.03
CA MET A 1 31.88 28.17 -16.15
C MET A 1 30.55 28.78 -15.74
N GLU A 2 29.47 28.42 -16.42
CA GLU A 2 28.13 28.91 -16.04
C GLU A 2 27.75 28.36 -14.67
N SER A 3 27.42 29.27 -13.75
CA SER A 3 26.90 28.94 -12.42
C SER A 3 25.56 28.23 -12.59
N LYS A 4 25.57 26.89 -12.60
CA LYS A 4 24.34 26.10 -12.63
C LYS A 4 23.51 26.47 -11.39
N SER A 5 22.32 27.02 -11.65
CA SER A 5 21.34 27.44 -10.64
C SER A 5 21.17 26.37 -9.54
N PHE A 6 21.11 26.80 -8.29
CA PHE A 6 20.90 25.95 -7.11
C PHE A 6 19.69 25.00 -7.27
N TRP A 7 18.65 25.45 -7.96
CA TRP A 7 17.48 24.65 -8.32
C TRP A 7 17.81 23.46 -9.22
N TYR A 8 18.76 23.59 -10.13
CA TYR A 8 19.21 22.51 -11.00
C TYR A 8 19.92 21.42 -10.21
N ARG A 9 20.78 21.82 -9.25
CA ARG A 9 21.47 20.88 -8.34
C ARG A 9 20.51 20.14 -7.42
N ILE A 10 19.48 20.82 -6.88
CA ILE A 10 18.42 20.17 -6.12
C ILE A 10 17.66 19.17 -7.00
N LYS A 11 17.30 19.57 -8.22
CA LYS A 11 16.58 18.70 -9.15
C LYS A 11 17.38 17.47 -9.57
N GLU A 12 18.69 17.61 -9.70
CA GLU A 12 19.65 16.55 -10.00
C GLU A 12 19.89 15.65 -8.78
N PHE A 13 19.98 16.22 -7.57
CA PHE A 13 20.09 15.48 -6.30
C PHE A 13 18.85 14.63 -6.00
N PHE A 14 17.64 15.15 -6.28
CA PHE A 14 16.41 14.38 -6.21
C PHE A 14 16.21 13.42 -7.40
N GLY A 15 17.06 13.48 -8.43
CA GLY A 15 17.05 12.53 -9.54
C GLY A 15 15.91 12.72 -10.54
N PHE A 16 15.33 13.91 -10.66
CA PHE A 16 14.25 14.25 -11.61
C PHE A 16 14.74 14.41 -13.07
N ASN A 17 15.74 13.65 -13.50
CA ASN A 17 16.17 13.63 -14.88
C ASN A 17 15.13 12.89 -15.74
N LYS A 18 14.93 13.37 -16.98
CA LYS A 18 13.97 12.74 -17.92
C LYS A 18 14.47 11.35 -18.29
N MET A 19 13.85 10.32 -17.70
CA MET A 19 14.11 8.93 -18.03
C MET A 19 13.67 8.63 -19.47
N SER A 20 14.47 7.80 -20.15
CA SER A 20 14.14 7.25 -21.45
C SER A 20 12.87 6.37 -21.37
N PRO A 21 12.12 6.19 -22.47
CA PRO A 21 10.93 5.35 -22.48
C PRO A 21 11.22 3.89 -22.09
N TYR A 22 12.43 3.39 -22.39
CA TYR A 22 12.88 2.05 -22.02
C TYR A 22 13.08 1.89 -20.51
N GLU A 23 13.71 2.87 -19.86
CA GLU A 23 13.89 2.88 -18.40
C GLU A 23 12.54 2.91 -17.67
N LYS A 24 11.59 3.72 -18.16
CA LYS A 24 10.24 3.78 -17.58
C LYS A 24 9.50 2.44 -17.70
N ALA A 25 9.64 1.76 -18.84
CA ALA A 25 9.04 0.44 -19.03
C ALA A 25 9.65 -0.61 -18.09
N PHE A 26 10.99 -0.62 -17.95
CA PHE A 26 11.69 -1.50 -17.04
C PHE A 26 11.29 -1.27 -15.58
N HIS A 27 11.27 0.00 -15.14
CA HIS A 27 10.84 0.36 -13.79
C HIS A 27 9.39 -0.05 -13.52
N ARG A 28 8.49 0.10 -14.49
CA ARG A 28 7.09 -0.31 -14.35
C ARG A 28 6.93 -1.82 -14.22
N ASP A 29 7.60 -2.59 -15.07
CA ASP A 29 7.54 -4.06 -15.03
C ASP A 29 8.11 -4.58 -13.71
N ALA A 30 9.20 -3.96 -13.25
CA ALA A 30 9.75 -4.24 -11.95
C ALA A 30 8.74 -3.87 -10.85
N ASN A 31 8.16 -2.66 -10.89
CA ASN A 31 7.20 -2.18 -9.90
C ASN A 31 6.07 -3.17 -9.67
N ILE A 32 5.39 -3.57 -10.75
CA ILE A 32 4.27 -4.52 -10.72
C ILE A 32 4.69 -5.87 -10.13
N ARG A 33 5.92 -6.32 -10.40
CA ARG A 33 6.44 -7.57 -9.84
C ARG A 33 6.60 -7.51 -8.32
N SER A 34 7.11 -6.41 -7.73
CA SER A 34 7.09 -6.36 -6.25
C SER A 34 5.72 -6.01 -5.69
N THR A 35 4.85 -5.30 -6.43
CA THR A 35 3.47 -5.09 -5.96
C THR A 35 2.74 -6.41 -5.74
N PHE A 36 3.04 -7.45 -6.54
CA PHE A 36 2.54 -8.81 -6.30
C PHE A 36 2.95 -9.36 -4.93
N PHE A 37 4.24 -9.37 -4.61
CA PHE A 37 4.74 -9.86 -3.31
C PHE A 37 4.20 -9.03 -2.14
N MET A 38 4.12 -7.72 -2.33
CA MET A 38 3.61 -6.80 -1.33
C MET A 38 2.12 -6.96 -1.08
N ALA A 39 1.31 -7.17 -2.12
CA ALA A 39 -0.11 -7.46 -1.97
C ALA A 39 -0.34 -8.78 -1.23
N LEU A 40 0.49 -9.81 -1.50
CA LEU A 40 0.42 -11.10 -0.80
C LEU A 40 0.71 -10.94 0.69
N ILE A 41 1.76 -10.20 1.05
CA ILE A 41 2.08 -9.90 2.45
C ILE A 41 0.92 -9.18 3.15
N ILE A 42 0.33 -8.15 2.51
CA ILE A 42 -0.84 -7.45 3.06
C ILE A 42 -1.99 -8.42 3.32
N ILE A 43 -2.34 -9.26 2.35
CA ILE A 43 -3.48 -10.19 2.50
C ILE A 43 -3.28 -11.09 3.71
N VAL A 44 -2.07 -11.64 3.90
CA VAL A 44 -1.74 -12.48 5.05
C VAL A 44 -1.86 -11.72 6.36
N LEU A 45 -1.27 -10.52 6.44
CA LEU A 45 -1.30 -9.68 7.65
C LEU A 45 -2.72 -9.23 8.01
N GLU A 46 -3.49 -8.76 7.05
CA GLU A 46 -4.87 -8.31 7.26
C GLU A 46 -5.79 -9.46 7.66
N SER A 47 -5.67 -10.61 7.00
CA SER A 47 -6.43 -11.82 7.37
C SER A 47 -6.10 -12.23 8.80
N TRP A 48 -4.83 -12.20 9.18
CA TRP A 48 -4.40 -12.49 10.54
C TRP A 48 -4.99 -11.52 11.57
N MET A 49 -4.99 -10.22 11.28
CA MET A 49 -5.58 -9.20 12.16
C MET A 49 -7.08 -9.37 12.32
N ILE A 50 -7.81 -9.67 11.25
CA ILE A 50 -9.26 -9.96 11.30
C ILE A 50 -9.52 -11.17 12.20
N ILE A 51 -8.75 -12.25 12.05
CA ILE A 51 -8.88 -13.45 12.89
C ILE A 51 -8.62 -13.10 14.37
N ARG A 52 -7.57 -12.34 14.65
CA ARG A 52 -7.24 -11.90 16.01
C ARG A 52 -8.34 -11.02 16.59
N PHE A 53 -8.90 -10.12 15.80
CA PHE A 53 -10.01 -9.26 16.20
C PHE A 53 -11.23 -10.10 16.55
N ILE A 54 -11.61 -11.06 15.71
CA ILE A 54 -12.71 -12.00 15.98
C ILE A 54 -12.45 -12.76 17.29
N LYS A 55 -11.29 -13.41 17.43
CA LYS A 55 -10.96 -14.17 18.64
C LYS A 55 -10.99 -13.31 19.91
N LYS A 56 -10.48 -12.08 19.86
CA LYS A 56 -10.41 -11.22 21.04
C LYS A 56 -11.74 -10.58 21.41
N TYR A 57 -12.59 -10.25 20.45
CA TYR A 57 -13.79 -9.46 20.72
C TYR A 57 -15.09 -10.26 20.66
N VAL A 58 -15.15 -11.31 19.84
CA VAL A 58 -16.32 -12.21 19.76
C VAL A 58 -16.31 -13.21 20.93
N LEU A 59 -15.15 -13.82 21.25
CA LEU A 59 -15.08 -14.79 22.36
C LEU A 59 -15.16 -14.14 23.75
N THR A 60 -14.74 -12.88 23.88
CA THR A 60 -14.80 -12.14 25.15
C THR A 60 -16.16 -11.43 25.34
N GLY A 61 -17.09 -11.55 24.38
CA GLY A 61 -18.47 -11.06 24.50
C GLY A 61 -18.62 -9.54 24.59
N GLN A 62 -17.57 -8.76 24.27
CA GLN A 62 -17.60 -7.30 24.40
C GLN A 62 -18.41 -6.58 23.30
N TYR A 63 -18.66 -7.24 22.16
CA TYR A 63 -19.47 -6.69 21.07
C TYR A 63 -20.61 -7.64 20.73
N ALA A 64 -21.82 -7.33 21.21
CA ALA A 64 -23.02 -8.16 21.02
C ALA A 64 -23.71 -7.94 19.65
N THR A 65 -23.35 -6.88 18.92
CA THR A 65 -24.06 -6.45 17.71
C THR A 65 -23.15 -6.46 16.47
N VAL A 66 -23.66 -7.04 15.36
CA VAL A 66 -22.98 -7.13 14.06
C VAL A 66 -22.59 -5.75 13.50
N GLU A 67 -23.39 -4.73 13.77
CA GLU A 67 -23.12 -3.35 13.32
C GLU A 67 -21.84 -2.76 13.95
N LEU A 68 -21.63 -3.02 15.24
CA LEU A 68 -20.44 -2.53 15.94
C LEU A 68 -19.18 -3.24 15.42
N PHE A 69 -19.29 -4.54 15.14
CA PHE A 69 -18.23 -5.32 14.51
C PHE A 69 -17.81 -4.69 13.18
N PHE A 70 -18.76 -4.46 12.26
CA PHE A 70 -18.46 -3.85 10.97
C PHE A 70 -17.91 -2.43 11.10
N LYS A 71 -18.40 -1.62 12.04
CA LYS A 71 -17.91 -0.25 12.26
C LYS A 71 -16.42 -0.21 12.57
N TYR A 72 -15.92 -1.16 13.36
CA TYR A 72 -14.51 -1.24 13.74
C TYR A 72 -13.66 -2.07 12.77
N SER A 73 -14.25 -3.04 12.07
CA SER A 73 -13.52 -3.90 11.12
C SER A 73 -13.47 -3.34 9.69
N LYS A 74 -14.33 -2.38 9.32
CA LYS A 74 -14.48 -1.89 7.93
C LYS A 74 -13.17 -1.49 7.25
N ASN A 75 -12.26 -0.86 8.00
CA ASN A 75 -11.01 -0.38 7.44
C ASN A 75 -10.10 -1.56 7.05
N TYR A 76 -10.08 -2.61 7.88
CA TYR A 76 -9.29 -3.82 7.63
C TYR A 76 -9.84 -4.56 6.40
N TRP A 77 -11.17 -4.63 6.28
CA TRP A 77 -11.82 -5.19 5.09
C TRP A 77 -11.52 -4.39 3.82
N LEU A 78 -11.53 -3.06 3.90
CA LEU A 78 -11.21 -2.19 2.76
C LEU A 78 -9.77 -2.41 2.29
N LEU A 79 -8.82 -2.51 3.24
CA LEU A 79 -7.42 -2.74 2.93
C LEU A 79 -7.18 -4.15 2.35
N LEU A 80 -7.86 -5.16 2.89
CA LEU A 80 -7.84 -6.52 2.35
C LEU A 80 -8.36 -6.55 0.90
N LEU A 81 -9.49 -5.88 0.64
CA LEU A 81 -10.10 -5.81 -0.69
C LEU A 81 -9.16 -5.14 -1.70
N ILE A 82 -8.56 -4.00 -1.35
CA ILE A 82 -7.65 -3.32 -2.27
C ILE A 82 -6.36 -4.13 -2.49
N GLY A 83 -5.86 -4.84 -1.48
CA GLY A 83 -4.76 -5.79 -1.63
C GLY A 83 -5.09 -6.92 -2.60
N VAL A 84 -6.29 -7.51 -2.50
CA VAL A 84 -6.78 -8.53 -3.44
C VAL A 84 -6.91 -7.97 -4.86
N PHE A 85 -7.48 -6.77 -5.03
CA PHE A 85 -7.56 -6.12 -6.34
C PHE A 85 -6.18 -5.88 -6.97
N MET A 86 -5.21 -5.40 -6.19
CA MET A 86 -3.83 -5.21 -6.66
C MET A 86 -3.16 -6.54 -7.02
N LEU A 87 -3.42 -7.61 -6.27
CA LEU A 87 -2.89 -8.93 -6.58
C LEU A 87 -3.47 -9.48 -7.88
N ILE A 88 -4.80 -9.39 -8.07
CA ILE A 88 -5.48 -9.78 -9.32
C ILE A 88 -4.91 -8.98 -10.49
N TYR A 89 -4.77 -7.67 -10.35
CA TYR A 89 -4.18 -6.81 -11.37
C TYR A 89 -2.75 -7.24 -11.73
N SER A 90 -1.91 -7.47 -10.72
CA SER A 90 -0.50 -7.86 -10.92
C SER A 90 -0.38 -9.21 -11.62
N VAL A 91 -1.26 -10.18 -11.30
CA VAL A 91 -1.33 -11.49 -11.96
C VAL A 91 -1.79 -11.36 -13.41
N LEU A 92 -2.85 -10.59 -13.66
CA LEU A 92 -3.36 -10.37 -15.02
C LEU A 92 -2.36 -9.61 -15.90
N TYR A 93 -1.62 -8.67 -15.33
CA TYR A 93 -0.54 -7.95 -16.00
C TYR A 93 0.63 -8.89 -16.35
N THR A 94 1.08 -9.72 -15.39
CA THR A 94 2.17 -10.68 -15.61
C THR A 94 1.82 -11.73 -16.67
N ASN A 95 0.56 -12.16 -16.70
CA ASN A 95 0.05 -13.11 -17.70
C ASN A 95 -0.26 -12.46 -19.07
N ASN A 96 0.09 -11.19 -19.29
CA ASN A 96 -0.18 -10.42 -20.51
C ASN A 96 -1.67 -10.40 -20.94
N LYS A 97 -2.61 -10.61 -20.01
CA LYS A 97 -4.05 -10.59 -20.30
C LYS A 97 -4.63 -9.16 -20.34
N ILE A 98 -3.91 -8.18 -19.79
CA ILE A 98 -4.30 -6.77 -19.78
C ILE A 98 -3.29 -5.95 -20.59
N SER A 99 -3.77 -4.95 -21.32
CA SER A 99 -2.93 -4.04 -22.09
C SER A 99 -1.97 -3.27 -21.16
N ARG A 100 -0.67 -3.22 -21.50
CA ARG A 100 0.39 -2.59 -20.70
C ARG A 100 0.33 -1.05 -20.75
N SER A 101 -0.84 -0.48 -20.54
CA SER A 101 -1.05 0.96 -20.51
C SER A 101 -0.39 1.56 -19.26
N PRO A 102 0.55 2.52 -19.42
CA PRO A 102 1.25 3.14 -18.28
C PRO A 102 0.30 3.93 -17.38
N TYR A 103 -0.76 4.51 -17.94
CA TYR A 103 -1.71 5.32 -17.17
C TYR A 103 -2.50 4.49 -16.16
N ILE A 104 -2.89 3.27 -16.54
CA ILE A 104 -3.68 2.40 -15.67
C ILE A 104 -2.83 1.92 -14.49
N SER A 105 -1.60 1.45 -14.75
CA SER A 105 -0.70 0.98 -13.69
C SER A 105 -0.36 2.07 -12.69
N THR A 106 -0.08 3.28 -13.18
CA THR A 106 0.26 4.42 -12.32
C THR A 106 -0.94 4.87 -11.50
N CYS A 107 -2.12 4.99 -12.10
CA CYS A 107 -3.35 5.35 -11.39
C CYS A 107 -3.67 4.36 -10.27
N LEU A 108 -3.63 3.05 -10.57
CA LEU A 108 -3.92 2.00 -9.61
C LEU A 108 -2.93 2.00 -8.44
N THR A 109 -1.64 2.18 -8.74
CA THR A 109 -0.58 2.25 -7.73
C THR A 109 -0.75 3.47 -6.84
N ILE A 110 -1.05 4.65 -7.39
CA ILE A 110 -1.29 5.87 -6.60
C ILE A 110 -2.50 5.69 -5.68
N MET A 111 -3.61 5.18 -6.22
CA MET A 111 -4.83 4.92 -5.46
C MET A 111 -4.55 3.96 -4.29
N PHE A 112 -3.84 2.89 -4.57
CA PHE A 112 -3.46 1.90 -3.57
C PHE A 112 -2.56 2.48 -2.47
N THR A 113 -1.54 3.25 -2.84
CA THR A 113 -0.68 3.96 -1.89
C THR A 113 -1.50 4.91 -1.01
N GLY A 114 -2.43 5.67 -1.59
CA GLY A 114 -3.29 6.59 -0.85
C GLY A 114 -4.16 5.87 0.18
N VAL A 115 -4.76 4.73 -0.19
CA VAL A 115 -5.56 3.89 0.72
C VAL A 115 -4.70 3.33 1.85
N CYS A 116 -3.49 2.85 1.55
CA CYS A 116 -2.57 2.36 2.57
C CYS A 116 -2.18 3.48 3.56
N MET A 117 -1.83 4.67 3.07
CA MET A 117 -1.53 5.81 3.94
C MET A 117 -2.72 6.20 4.83
N TYR A 118 -3.93 6.26 4.26
CA TYR A 118 -5.14 6.59 5.02
C TYR A 118 -5.41 5.58 6.14
N PHE A 119 -5.28 4.28 5.84
CA PHE A 119 -5.43 3.24 6.83
C PHE A 119 -4.38 3.34 7.94
N GLY A 120 -3.11 3.53 7.57
CA GLY A 120 -2.01 3.68 8.54
C GLY A 120 -2.24 4.86 9.48
N TRP A 121 -2.71 5.99 8.95
CA TRP A 121 -3.09 7.15 9.75
C TRP A 121 -4.21 6.80 10.76
N LYS A 122 -5.28 6.16 10.28
CA LYS A 122 -6.44 5.82 11.14
C LYS A 122 -6.12 4.80 12.22
N VAL A 123 -5.27 3.82 11.93
CA VAL A 123 -4.78 2.87 12.92
C VAL A 123 -3.93 3.60 13.96
N SER A 124 -3.00 4.46 13.53
CA SER A 124 -2.14 5.24 14.44
C SER A 124 -2.94 6.07 15.43
N GLU A 125 -4.00 6.74 14.98
CA GLU A 125 -4.91 7.53 15.84
C GLU A 125 -5.60 6.64 16.89
N SER A 126 -5.99 5.41 16.51
CA SER A 126 -6.68 4.49 17.40
C SER A 126 -5.77 3.76 18.40
N ASP A 127 -4.54 3.43 18.00
CA ASP A 127 -3.60 2.62 18.79
C ASP A 127 -2.80 3.44 19.80
N PHE A 128 -2.52 4.72 19.51
CA PHE A 128 -1.89 5.64 20.46
C PHE A 128 -2.73 5.78 21.74
N SER A 129 -4.06 5.68 21.63
CA SER A 129 -4.98 5.79 22.76
C SER A 129 -5.08 4.53 23.65
N LYS A 130 -4.61 3.36 23.18
CA LYS A 130 -4.88 2.05 23.84
C LYS A 130 -3.64 1.18 24.04
N GLY A 131 -2.45 1.61 23.59
CA GLY A 131 -1.16 0.98 23.84
C GLY A 131 -1.02 -0.45 23.28
N ARG A 132 -1.88 -0.85 22.34
CA ARG A 132 -2.06 -2.26 21.94
C ARG A 132 -2.29 -2.43 20.44
N MET A 133 -1.30 -2.06 19.59
CA MET A 133 -1.02 -2.70 18.26
C MET A 133 0.12 -2.01 17.47
N ILE A 134 1.30 -1.84 18.08
CA ILE A 134 2.53 -1.30 17.42
C ILE A 134 2.91 -2.02 16.10
N LEU A 135 2.62 -3.32 15.99
CA LEU A 135 2.89 -4.12 14.79
C LEU A 135 2.15 -3.63 13.54
N CYS A 136 0.93 -3.10 13.67
CA CYS A 136 0.10 -2.68 12.54
C CYS A 136 0.59 -1.33 11.96
N PHE A 137 1.02 -0.42 12.84
CA PHE A 137 1.73 0.80 12.47
C PHE A 137 3.05 0.50 11.76
N LEU A 138 3.85 -0.43 12.31
CA LEU A 138 5.14 -0.82 11.73
C LEU A 138 4.99 -1.39 10.32
N THR A 139 4.00 -2.24 10.08
CA THR A 139 3.74 -2.83 8.76
C THR A 139 3.25 -1.80 7.76
N MET A 140 2.46 -0.81 8.19
CA MET A 140 1.98 0.31 7.37
C MET A 140 3.09 1.28 6.94
N VAL A 141 4.02 1.59 7.86
CA VAL A 141 5.20 2.43 7.57
C VAL A 141 6.17 1.70 6.65
N LEU A 142 6.40 0.39 6.87
CA LEU A 142 7.15 -0.45 5.94
C LEU A 142 6.48 -0.50 4.56
N TYR A 143 5.15 -0.53 4.50
CA TYR A 143 4.41 -0.52 3.25
C TYR A 143 4.55 0.79 2.47
N ALA A 144 4.34 1.92 3.15
CA ALA A 144 4.54 3.24 2.56
C ALA A 144 6.00 3.45 2.13
N ALA A 145 6.96 2.99 2.95
CA ALA A 145 8.39 3.03 2.62
C ALA A 145 8.69 2.20 1.36
N CYS A 146 8.10 1.03 1.20
CA CYS A 146 8.33 0.20 0.03
C CYS A 146 7.66 0.70 -1.26
N LEU A 147 6.51 1.39 -1.15
CA LEU A 147 5.91 2.08 -2.30
C LEU A 147 6.67 3.36 -2.68
N LEU A 148 7.30 4.05 -1.72
CA LEU A 148 8.12 5.25 -1.96
C LEU A 148 9.56 4.94 -2.42
N ILE A 149 10.12 3.78 -2.01
CA ILE A 149 11.45 3.34 -2.45
C ILE A 149 11.49 3.04 -3.95
N TRP A 150 10.35 2.72 -4.56
CA TRP A 150 10.24 2.63 -6.00
C TRP A 150 9.78 3.97 -6.60
N ARG A 151 10.75 4.81 -6.99
CA ARG A 151 10.53 6.15 -7.56
C ARG A 151 9.27 6.25 -8.46
N PRO A 152 8.37 7.23 -8.23
CA PRO A 152 7.18 7.47 -9.06
C PRO A 152 7.52 7.90 -10.49
#